data_AF-A0A7X9CK63-F1
#
_entry.id   AF-A0A7X9CK63-F1
#
_cell.length_a   1.000
_cell.length_b   1.000
_cell.length_c   1.000
_cell.angle_alpha   90.00
_cell.angle_beta   90.00
_cell.angle_gamma   90.00
#
_symmetry.space_group_name_H-M   'P 1'
#
loop_
_entity.id
_entity.type
_entity.pdbx_description
1 polymer ?
#
loop_
_entity_poly.entity_id
_entity_poly.type
_entity_poly.pdbx_seq_one_letter_code
_entity_poly.pdbx_strand_id
1 'polypeptide(L)'
;MSCNNTVKQNEQSVISDEALKGNKVLYVYGGWEGHEPEQCRDLFVPWLESEGAEVFVYDNLDCYNDSALMERVDLIIQHFTQGEITPQQEK
;
A
#
# COMPACT_ATOMS: atom_id res chain seq x y z
N MET A 1 49.49 -17.55 12.48
CA MET A 1 49.63 -16.11 12.15
C MET A 1 48.25 -15.60 11.82
N SER A 2 47.66 -14.83 12.72
CA SER A 2 46.29 -14.31 12.59
C SER A 2 46.33 -13.06 11.72
N CYS A 3 45.79 -13.14 10.51
CA CYS A 3 45.50 -11.97 9.70
C CYS A 3 44.11 -11.46 10.09
N ASN A 4 44.06 -10.38 10.87
CA ASN A 4 42.84 -9.63 11.10
C ASN A 4 42.50 -8.87 9.82
N ASN A 5 41.41 -9.24 9.16
CA ASN A 5 40.82 -8.44 8.09
C ASN A 5 39.60 -7.72 8.67
N THR A 6 39.81 -6.49 9.11
CA THR A 6 38.74 -5.58 9.54
C THR A 6 37.96 -5.16 8.30
N VAL A 7 36.90 -5.90 7.96
CA VAL A 7 35.91 -5.42 7.02
C VAL A 7 35.02 -4.43 7.77
N LYS A 8 35.22 -3.14 7.50
CA LYS A 8 34.20 -2.12 7.80
C LYS A 8 33.03 -2.37 6.85
N GLN A 9 32.07 -3.19 7.26
CA GLN A 9 30.75 -3.25 6.63
C GLN A 9 30.02 -1.97 7.07
N ASN A 10 30.17 -0.92 6.28
CA ASN A 10 29.42 0.32 6.43
C ASN A 10 28.54 0.47 5.18
N GLU A 11 27.51 -0.36 5.11
CA GLU A 11 26.36 -0.23 4.21
C GLU A 11 25.10 -0.60 5.00
N GLN A 12 24.84 0.13 6.08
CA GLN A 12 23.48 0.27 6.58
C GLN A 12 22.80 1.24 5.60
N SER A 13 22.16 0.73 4.55
CA SER A 13 21.04 1.48 3.98
C SER A 13 20.06 1.67 5.13
N VAL A 14 19.82 2.91 5.48
CA VAL A 14 18.86 3.29 6.53
C VAL A 14 17.48 2.91 5.99
N ILE A 15 17.07 1.66 6.16
CA ILE A 15 15.67 1.28 6.03
C ILE A 15 15.08 1.78 7.34
N SER A 16 14.50 2.97 7.30
CA SER A 16 13.75 3.52 8.43
C SER A 16 12.66 2.53 8.80
N ASP A 17 12.57 2.14 10.08
CA ASP A 17 11.58 1.19 10.63
C ASP A 17 10.10 1.59 10.42
N GLU A 18 9.84 2.73 9.75
CA GLU A 18 8.52 3.22 9.37
C GLU A 18 8.66 3.99 8.04
N ALA A 19 9.01 3.29 6.96
CA ALA A 19 9.31 3.93 5.68
C ALA A 19 8.13 4.73 5.09
N LEU A 20 6.91 4.39 5.51
CA LEU A 20 5.67 5.03 5.06
C LEU A 20 5.08 6.00 6.08
N LYS A 21 5.80 6.35 7.16
CA LYS A 21 5.30 7.24 8.21
C LYS A 21 4.68 8.52 7.65
N GLY A 22 3.41 8.74 8.00
CA GLY A 22 2.67 9.95 7.63
C GLY A 22 2.09 9.94 6.21
N ASN A 23 2.37 8.91 5.41
CA ASN A 23 1.69 8.70 4.14
C ASN A 23 0.29 8.14 4.36
N LYS A 24 -0.63 8.56 3.50
CA LYS A 24 -2.01 8.12 3.46
C LYS A 24 -2.21 7.24 2.25
N VAL A 25 -2.47 5.96 2.49
CA VAL A 25 -2.56 4.95 1.44
C VAL A 25 -4.01 4.53 1.29
N LEU A 26 -4.53 4.63 0.07
CA LEU A 26 -5.81 4.05 -0.30
C LEU A 26 -5.59 2.65 -0.88
N TYR A 27 -6.09 1.62 -0.21
CA TYR A 27 -6.08 0.24 -0.68
C TYR A 27 -7.49 -0.16 -1.16
N VAL A 28 -7.64 -0.27 -2.47
CA VAL A 28 -8.92 -0.64 -3.10
C VAL A 28 -8.81 -2.08 -3.58
N TYR A 29 -9.69 -2.95 -3.11
CA TYR A 29 -9.68 -4.37 -3.46
C TYR A 29 -11.08 -4.87 -3.84
N GLY A 30 -11.16 -6.02 -4.51
CA GLY A 30 -12.44 -6.64 -4.85
C GLY A 30 -12.57 -7.00 -6.32
N GLY A 31 -13.81 -7.04 -6.79
CA GLY A 31 -14.14 -7.45 -8.15
C GLY A 31 -14.49 -8.93 -8.23
N TRP A 32 -13.81 -9.70 -9.07
CA TRP A 32 -14.18 -11.10 -9.32
C TRP A 32 -13.86 -12.01 -8.13
N GLU A 33 -14.89 -12.67 -7.60
CA GLU A 33 -14.82 -13.59 -6.44
C GLU A 33 -13.80 -14.74 -6.62
N GLY A 34 -13.55 -15.18 -7.86
CA GLY A 34 -12.57 -16.23 -8.15
C GLY A 34 -11.09 -15.81 -8.05
N HIS A 35 -10.80 -14.52 -7.82
CA HIS A 35 -9.44 -14.00 -7.68
C HIS A 35 -9.00 -13.75 -6.23
N GLU A 36 -9.86 -14.07 -5.24
CA GLU A 36 -9.60 -14.03 -3.79
C GLU A 36 -8.77 -12.81 -3.30
N PRO A 37 -9.16 -11.56 -3.64
CA PRO A 37 -8.37 -10.37 -3.35
C PRO A 37 -8.20 -10.09 -1.85
N GLU A 38 -9.07 -10.65 -1.00
CA GLU A 38 -9.03 -10.56 0.46
C GLU A 38 -7.73 -11.10 1.04
N GLN A 39 -7.20 -12.20 0.48
CA GLN A 39 -5.97 -12.82 1.00
C GLN A 39 -4.77 -11.90 0.83
N CYS A 40 -4.70 -11.18 -0.30
CA CYS A 40 -3.66 -10.18 -0.50
C CYS A 40 -3.86 -8.97 0.43
N ARG A 41 -5.09 -8.48 0.59
CA ARG A 41 -5.40 -7.40 1.54
C ARG A 41 -4.89 -7.74 2.94
N ASP A 42 -5.15 -8.96 3.41
CA ASP A 42 -4.79 -9.41 4.76
C ASP A 42 -3.28 -9.50 5.01
N LEU A 43 -2.48 -9.54 3.94
CA LEU A 43 -1.02 -9.47 4.01
C LEU A 43 -0.50 -8.04 3.88
N PHE A 44 -1.03 -7.28 2.92
CA PHE A 44 -0.51 -5.97 2.58
C PHE A 44 -0.97 -4.87 3.54
N VAL A 45 -2.21 -4.88 3.99
CA VAL A 45 -2.72 -3.83 4.90
C VAL A 45 -1.94 -3.81 6.22
N PRO A 46 -1.76 -4.95 6.93
CA PRO A 46 -0.96 -4.95 8.16
C PRO A 46 0.50 -4.55 7.92
N TRP A 47 1.08 -4.93 6.78
CA TRP A 47 2.44 -4.53 6.43
C TRP A 47 2.53 -3.01 6.22
N LEU A 48 1.63 -2.41 5.44
CA LEU A 48 1.59 -0.95 5.23
C LEU A 48 1.43 -0.18 6.54
N GLU A 49 0.55 -0.64 7.42
CA GLU A 49 0.38 -0.07 8.76
C GLU A 49 1.64 -0.22 9.61
N SER A 50 2.32 -1.37 9.54
CA SER A 50 3.58 -1.60 10.25
C SER A 50 4.72 -0.69 9.77
N GLU A 51 4.70 -0.26 8.51
CA GLU A 51 5.60 0.73 7.94
C GLU A 51 5.18 2.19 8.29
N GLY A 52 4.13 2.37 9.09
CA GLY A 52 3.68 3.67 9.59
C GLY A 52 2.70 4.43 8.71
N ALA A 53 2.11 3.79 7.69
CA ALA A 53 1.08 4.39 6.85
C ALA A 53 -0.29 4.50 7.55
N GLU A 54 -1.04 5.56 7.26
CA GLU A 54 -2.49 5.61 7.50
C GLU A 54 -3.20 4.94 6.31
N VAL A 55 -3.79 3.76 6.50
CA VAL A 55 -4.38 2.97 5.42
C VAL A 55 -5.90 3.07 5.41
N PHE A 56 -6.46 3.44 4.25
CA PHE A 56 -7.90 3.46 3.97
C PHE A 56 -8.24 2.27 3.08
N VAL A 57 -9.15 1.40 3.50
CA VAL A 57 -9.45 0.14 2.81
C VAL A 57 -10.88 0.17 2.28
N TYR A 58 -11.05 -0.06 0.97
CA TYR A 58 -12.36 -0.12 0.30
C TYR A 58 -12.48 -1.39 -0.55
N ASP A 59 -13.63 -2.06 -0.47
CA ASP A 59 -13.96 -3.28 -1.22
C ASP A 59 -14.73 -3.00 -2.53
N ASN A 60 -14.84 -1.72 -2.90
CA ASN A 60 -15.58 -1.23 -4.05
C ASN A 60 -14.94 0.05 -4.60
N LEU A 61 -15.47 0.57 -5.71
CA LEU A 61 -14.92 1.74 -6.42
C LEU A 61 -15.54 3.08 -5.99
N ASP A 62 -16.42 3.11 -4.98
CA ASP A 62 -17.14 4.34 -4.60
C ASP A 62 -16.22 5.38 -3.96
N CYS A 63 -15.07 4.96 -3.41
CA CYS A 63 -14.06 5.85 -2.84
C CYS A 63 -13.52 6.88 -3.84
N TYR A 64 -13.54 6.58 -5.15
CA TYR A 64 -13.10 7.51 -6.20
C TYR A 64 -14.04 8.71 -6.38
N ASN A 65 -15.28 8.61 -5.90
CA ASN A 65 -16.23 9.72 -5.93
C ASN A 65 -16.04 10.71 -4.76
N ASP A 66 -15.23 10.37 -3.75
CA ASP A 66 -14.93 11.25 -2.62
C ASP A 66 -13.71 12.12 -2.93
N SER A 67 -13.96 13.33 -3.45
CA SER A 67 -12.90 14.29 -3.79
C SER A 67 -12.04 14.67 -2.58
N ALA A 68 -12.60 14.74 -1.38
CA ALA A 68 -11.86 15.09 -0.18
C ALA A 68 -10.89 13.97 0.24
N LEU A 69 -11.30 12.71 0.04
CA LEU A 69 -10.40 11.56 0.20
C LEU A 69 -9.32 11.55 -0.89
N MET A 70 -9.69 11.74 -2.16
CA MET A 70 -8.74 11.72 -3.28
C MET A 70 -7.68 12.83 -3.20
N GLU A 71 -8.04 14.02 -2.69
CA GLU A 71 -7.09 15.11 -2.44
C GLU A 71 -6.13 14.83 -1.27
N ARG A 72 -6.50 13.91 -0.37
CA ARG A 72 -5.78 13.65 0.88
C ARG A 72 -4.82 12.46 0.78
N VAL A 73 -5.00 11.53 -0.16
CA VAL A 73 -4.20 10.30 -0.28
C VAL A 73 -2.92 10.54 -1.08
N ASP A 74 -1.83 9.94 -0.61
CA ASP A 74 -0.49 10.07 -1.23
C ASP A 74 -0.20 8.91 -2.20
N LEU A 75 -0.85 7.76 -1.99
CA LEU A 75 -0.69 6.55 -2.79
C LEU A 75 -2.02 5.79 -2.89
N ILE A 76 -2.33 5.29 -4.09
CA ILE A 76 -3.46 4.39 -4.34
C ILE A 76 -2.91 3.03 -4.78
N ILE A 77 -3.31 1.97 -4.07
CA ILE A 77 -3.05 0.57 -4.41
C ILE A 77 -4.36 -0.03 -4.92
N GLN A 78 -4.43 -0.29 -6.22
CA GLN A 78 -5.61 -0.87 -6.88
C GLN A 78 -5.41 -2.37 -7.08
N HIS A 79 -6.12 -3.18 -6.29
CA HIS A 79 -6.20 -4.63 -6.41
C HIS A 79 -7.63 -5.08 -6.75
N PHE A 80 -8.12 -4.70 -7.94
CA PHE A 80 -9.51 -4.95 -8.35
C PHE A 80 -9.55 -5.60 -9.73
N THR A 81 -10.32 -6.68 -9.87
CA THR A 81 -10.37 -7.48 -11.10
C THR A 81 -11.78 -7.52 -11.69
N GLN A 82 -11.91 -7.37 -13.02
CA GLN A 82 -13.20 -7.37 -13.73
C GLN A 82 -14.25 -6.38 -13.16
N GLY A 83 -13.82 -5.24 -12.61
CA GLY A 83 -14.72 -4.17 -12.22
C GLY A 83 -15.22 -3.37 -13.42
N GLU A 84 -16.44 -2.83 -13.32
CA GLU A 84 -16.92 -1.77 -14.21
C GLU A 84 -16.64 -0.41 -13.56
N ILE A 85 -15.94 0.47 -14.28
CA ILE A 85 -15.73 1.86 -13.87
C ILE A 85 -16.83 2.74 -14.48
N THR A 86 -17.40 3.63 -13.68
CA THR A 86 -18.39 4.60 -14.15
C THR A 86 -17.72 5.87 -14.70
N PRO A 87 -18.38 6.65 -15.58
CA PRO A 87 -17.81 7.90 -16.10
C PRO A 87 -17.48 8.95 -15.04
N GLN A 88 -18.07 8.85 -13.84
CA GLN A 88 -17.77 9.71 -12.71
C GLN A 88 -16.45 9.30 -12.03
N GLN A 89 -16.16 8.00 -11.97
CA GLN A 89 -14.94 7.44 -11.38
C GLN A 89 -13.71 7.62 -12.30
N GLU A 90 -13.91 7.87 -13.60
CA GLU A 90 -12.83 8.12 -14.57
C GLU A 90 -12.29 9.57 -14.61
N LYS A 91 -12.88 10.49 -13.84
CA LYS A 91 -12.57 11.93 -13.90
C LYS A 91 -11.78 12.41 -12.69
#